data_AF-A0A376UFC4-F1
#
_entry.id   AF-A0A376UFC4-F1
#
_cell.length_a   1.000
_cell.length_b   1.000
_cell.length_c   1.000
_cell.angle_alpha   90.00
_cell.angle_beta   90.00
_cell.angle_gamma   90.00
#
_symmetry.space_group_name_H-M   'P 1'
#
loop_
_entity.id
_entity.type
_entity.pdbx_description
1 polymer ?
#
loop_
_entity_poly.entity_id
_entity_poly.type
_entity_poly.pdbx_seq_one_letter_code
_entity_poly.pdbx_strand_id
1 'polypeptide(L)' 'MYNYDRPSWTGLVYPTECYFPTWKVEEDHFTVKALVNAYEGLFGKAPVVDKWTFSTNGVSIMGRHGIR' A
#
# COMPACT_ATOMS: atom_id res chain seq x y z
N MET A 1 -8.48 -16.18 13.61
CA MET A 1 -8.53 -15.58 12.25
C MET A 1 -9.26 -16.56 11.35
N TYR A 2 -10.13 -16.10 10.44
CA TYR A 2 -10.74 -16.96 9.42
C TYR A 2 -10.02 -16.75 8.07
N ASN A 3 -10.16 -17.73 7.17
CA ASN A 3 -9.63 -17.64 5.80
C ASN A 3 -10.70 -17.10 4.85
N TYR A 4 -10.28 -16.27 3.90
CA TYR A 4 -11.01 -15.98 2.68
C TYR A 4 -10.68 -17.05 1.65
N ASP A 5 -11.62 -17.97 1.42
CA ASP A 5 -11.55 -19.07 0.45
C ASP A 5 -12.74 -19.08 -0.51
N ARG A 6 -13.59 -18.04 -0.47
CA ARG A 6 -14.74 -17.90 -1.36
C ARG A 6 -14.26 -17.82 -2.83
N PRO A 7 -14.81 -18.63 -3.75
CA PRO A 7 -14.47 -18.54 -5.16
C PRO A 7 -14.86 -17.18 -5.74
N SER A 8 -14.01 -16.66 -6.62
CA SER A 8 -14.31 -15.51 -7.46
C SER A 8 -15.41 -15.84 -8.48
N TRP A 9 -15.83 -14.84 -9.27
CA TRP A 9 -16.85 -15.02 -10.30
C TRP A 9 -16.47 -16.02 -11.41
N THR A 10 -15.18 -16.34 -11.57
CA THR A 10 -14.67 -17.38 -12.49
C THR A 10 -14.42 -18.74 -11.81
N GLY A 11 -14.73 -18.88 -10.52
CA GLY A 11 -14.42 -20.09 -9.74
C GLY A 11 -12.99 -20.16 -9.21
N LEU A 12 -12.13 -19.18 -9.52
CA LEU A 12 -10.77 -19.12 -8.97
C LEU A 12 -10.81 -18.85 -7.46
N VAL A 13 -10.14 -19.71 -6.70
CA VAL A 13 -10.00 -19.63 -5.24
C VAL A 13 -8.56 -19.26 -4.89
N TYR A 14 -8.40 -18.18 -4.12
CA TYR A 14 -7.11 -17.77 -3.56
C TYR A 14 -7.22 -17.73 -2.03
N PRO A 15 -6.88 -18.83 -1.33
CA PRO A 15 -6.94 -18.88 0.12
C PRO A 15 -6.05 -17.81 0.72
N THR A 16 -6.60 -17.04 1.64
CA THR A 16 -5.90 -15.92 2.24
C THR A 16 -6.41 -15.71 3.65
N GLU A 17 -5.54 -15.52 4.62
CA GLU A 17 -5.99 -15.11 5.95
C GLU A 17 -6.71 -13.76 5.88
N CYS A 18 -7.79 -13.60 6.65
CA CYS A 18 -8.46 -12.31 6.84
C CYS A 18 -7.61 -11.35 7.69
N TYR A 19 -6.36 -11.16 7.30
CA TYR A 19 -5.35 -10.33 7.94
C TYR A 19 -4.82 -9.29 6.97
N PHE A 20 -4.77 -8.04 7.42
CA PHE A 20 -4.43 -6.88 6.60
C PHE A 20 -3.30 -6.11 7.28
N PRO A 21 -2.05 -6.58 7.17
CA PRO A 21 -0.90 -5.94 7.81
C PRO A 21 -0.67 -4.54 7.25
N THR A 22 -0.38 -3.59 8.14
CA THR A 22 -0.01 -2.24 7.75
C THR A 22 1.29 -2.24 6.96
N TRP A 23 1.39 -1.34 5.99
CA TRP A 23 2.63 -1.03 5.31
C TRP A 23 2.85 0.48 5.35
N LYS A 24 4.11 0.88 5.35
CA LYS A 24 4.54 2.25 5.13
C LYS A 24 5.91 2.22 4.49
N VAL A 25 6.22 3.29 3.78
CA VAL A 25 7.57 3.58 3.31
C VAL A 25 8.06 4.74 4.16
N GLU A 26 9.33 4.69 4.59
CA GLU A 26 9.90 5.77 5.40
C GLU A 26 9.99 7.06 4.57
N GLU A 27 9.84 8.21 5.22
CA GLU A 27 9.81 9.52 4.56
C GLU A 27 11.09 9.80 3.75
N ASP A 28 12.22 9.29 4.25
CA ASP A 28 13.52 9.45 3.61
C ASP A 28 13.76 8.54 2.39
N HIS A 29 12.85 7.62 2.09
CA HIS A 29 12.97 6.69 0.98
C HIS A 29 12.93 7.41 -0.37
N PHE A 30 13.69 6.89 -1.35
CA PHE A 30 13.88 7.56 -2.63
C PHE A 30 12.57 7.80 -3.38
N THR A 31 11.59 6.90 -3.28
CA THR A 31 10.27 7.06 -3.92
C THR A 31 9.48 8.20 -3.31
N VAL A 32 9.53 8.39 -1.99
CA VAL A 32 8.84 9.48 -1.31
C VAL A 32 9.46 10.81 -1.73
N LYS A 33 10.79 10.91 -1.66
CA LYS A 33 11.54 12.11 -2.10
C LYS A 33 11.29 12.46 -3.57
N ALA A 34 11.27 11.47 -4.46
CA ALA A 34 11.00 11.68 -5.88
C ALA A 34 9.58 12.25 -6.11
N LEU A 35 8.58 11.75 -5.39
CA LEU A 35 7.20 12.24 -5.48
C LEU A 35 7.04 13.64 -4.88
N VAL A 36 7.71 13.93 -3.77
CA VAL A 36 7.74 15.29 -3.19
C VAL A 36 8.30 16.29 -4.20
N ASN A 37 9.48 16.00 -4.76
CA ASN A 37 10.13 16.86 -5.75
C ASN A 37 9.24 17.07 -7.00
N ALA A 38 8.58 16.01 -7.48
CA ALA A 38 7.68 16.11 -8.64
C ALA A 38 6.45 16.98 -8.32
N TYR A 39 5.86 16.83 -7.13
CA TYR A 39 4.72 17.63 -6.70
C TYR A 39 5.09 19.11 -6.56
N GLU A 40 6.22 19.41 -5.91
CA GLU A 40 6.72 20.77 -5.74
C GLU A 40 7.02 21.42 -7.10
N GLY A 41 7.66 20.69 -8.01
CA GLY A 41 7.95 21.17 -9.36
C GLY A 41 6.68 21.46 -10.18
N LEU A 42 5.59 20.71 -9.95
CA LEU A 42 4.33 20.89 -10.67
C LEU A 42 3.45 22.00 -10.08
N PHE A 43 3.38 22.09 -8.74
CA PHE A 43 2.42 22.94 -8.04
C PHE A 43 3.04 24.14 -7.33
N GLY A 44 4.37 24.25 -7.28
CA GLY A 44 5.09 25.36 -6.65
C GLY A 44 4.90 25.44 -5.12
N LYS A 45 4.50 24.35 -4.47
CA LYS A 45 4.29 24.26 -3.02
C LYS A 45 4.56 22.86 -2.50
N ALA A 46 4.92 22.76 -1.23
CA ALA A 46 5.14 21.49 -0.55
C ALA A 46 3.85 20.64 -0.50
N PRO A 47 3.92 19.32 -0.78
CA PRO A 47 2.82 18.40 -0.53
C PRO A 47 2.67 18.09 0.98
N VAL A 48 1.54 17.50 1.34
CA VAL A 48 1.41 16.80 2.63
C VAL A 48 1.90 15.37 2.44
N VAL A 49 2.94 14.99 3.17
CA VAL A 49 3.43 13.60 3.23
C VAL A 49 2.81 12.93 4.45
N ASP A 50 1.94 11.95 4.22
CA ASP A 50 1.28 11.19 5.28
C ASP A 50 0.90 9.78 4.79
N LYS A 51 0.48 8.94 5.73
CA LYS A 51 -0.04 7.60 5.48
C LYS A 51 -1.55 7.63 5.23
N TRP A 52 -2.00 6.74 4.38
CA TRP A 52 -3.42 6.47 4.21
C TRP A 52 -3.94 5.68 5.42
N THR A 53 -5.04 6.14 6.02
CA THR A 53 -5.70 5.47 7.16
C THR A 53 -6.69 4.39 6.74
N PHE A 54 -6.71 4.04 5.44
CA PHE A 54 -7.49 2.94 4.90
C PHE A 54 -6.62 2.01 4.05
N SER A 55 -7.11 0.79 3.82
CA SER A 55 -6.38 -0.26 3.11
C SER A 55 -6.30 0.00 1.61
N THR A 56 -5.10 -0.19 1.06
CA THR A 56 -4.85 -0.23 -0.38
C THR A 56 -4.25 -1.59 -0.76
N ASN A 57 -4.07 -1.85 -2.06
CA ASN A 57 -3.40 -3.08 -2.53
C ASN A 57 -1.99 -3.27 -1.96
N GLY A 58 -1.35 -2.20 -1.47
CA GLY A 58 -0.07 -2.29 -0.78
C GLY A 58 -0.11 -3.13 0.50
N VAL A 59 -1.29 -3.34 1.12
CA VAL A 59 -1.44 -4.29 2.24
C VAL A 59 -1.11 -5.71 1.77
N SER A 60 -1.66 -6.11 0.62
CA SER A 60 -1.47 -7.45 0.06
C SER A 60 -0.06 -7.63 -0.53
N ILE A 61 0.53 -6.58 -1.08
CA ILE A 61 1.85 -6.64 -1.73
C ILE A 61 2.96 -6.39 -0.71
N MET A 62 2.97 -5.23 -0.07
CA MET A 62 4.08 -4.83 0.79
C MET A 62 3.87 -5.27 2.24
N GLY A 63 2.66 -5.11 2.77
CA GLY A 63 2.34 -5.50 4.15
C GLY A 63 2.55 -6.99 4.41
N ARG A 64 2.10 -7.85 3.48
CA ARG A 64 2.23 -9.30 3.62
C ARG A 64 3.59 -9.87 3.23
N HIS A 65 4.25 -9.30 2.22
CA HIS A 65 5.54 -9.80 1.74
C HIS A 65 6.75 -9.06 2.33
N GLY A 66 6.53 -8.06 3.19
CA GLY A 66 7.60 -7.35 3.89
C GLY A 66 8.46 -6.46 2.99
N ILE A 67 7.91 -6.00 1.87
CA ILE A 67 8.59 -5.08 0.94
C ILE A 67 8.61 -3.68 1.57
N ARG A 68 9.78 -3.05 1.66
CA ARG A 68 10.00 -1.74 2.27
C ARG A 68 10.89 -0.86 1.41
#